data_AF-A0A810NJM3-F1
#
_entry.id   AF-A0A810NJM3-F1
#
_cell.length_a   1.000
_cell.length_b   1.000
_cell.length_c   1.000
_cell.angle_alpha   90.00
_cell.angle_beta   90.00
_cell.angle_gamma   90.00
#
_symmetry.space_group_name_H-M   'P 1'
#
loop_
_entity.id
_entity.type
_entity.pdbx_description
1 polymer ?
#
loop_
_entity_poly.entity_id
_entity_poly.type
_entity_poly.pdbx_seq_one_letter_code
_entity_poly.pdbx_strand_id
1 'polypeptide(L)'
;MSNNDYDATLSYAVDIVFCIDVTGSMTPVLGTVKDGALSFHKRLEEAMHAKGKAISQLRLRVITYRDFADNAADAIEASSFWNIPDQIDEFEAFIRRQRASGGGDEPESGLEALAVAIKSEWERGLDRRRHVIAMFTDASAHPLGTGASARTYPAGLPSSMDDLFEMWGYATSQQAVMENAAKRLLLFAPDTNPWNVIAADWNNTIYLPSRAGEGLEEVELAEIIDTIANSV
;
A
#
# COMPACT_ATOMS: atom_id res chain seq x y z
N MET A 1 -48.77 16.24 -5.19
CA MET A 1 -47.94 15.48 -4.24
C MET A 1 -46.53 15.55 -4.80
N SER A 2 -45.68 16.36 -4.18
CA SER A 2 -44.28 16.58 -4.55
C SER A 2 -43.46 15.33 -4.21
N ASN A 3 -42.88 14.69 -5.23
CA ASN A 3 -41.77 13.76 -5.04
C ASN A 3 -40.54 14.60 -4.69
N ASN A 4 -40.26 14.75 -3.39
CA ASN A 4 -39.01 15.30 -2.90
C ASN A 4 -38.04 14.16 -2.59
N ASP A 5 -36.82 14.33 -3.09
CA ASP A 5 -35.55 13.94 -2.49
C ASP A 5 -35.30 12.46 -2.17
N TYR A 6 -34.79 11.73 -3.16
CA TYR A 6 -33.77 10.69 -2.94
C TYR A 6 -32.86 10.61 -4.17
N ASP A 7 -32.14 11.69 -4.46
CA ASP A 7 -30.87 11.55 -5.17
C ASP A 7 -29.76 11.59 -4.13
N ALA A 8 -29.70 10.54 -3.31
CA ALA A 8 -28.58 10.35 -2.39
C ALA A 8 -27.37 10.01 -3.26
N THR A 9 -26.58 11.02 -3.61
CA THR A 9 -25.29 10.84 -4.27
C THR A 9 -24.46 9.87 -3.43
N LEU A 10 -24.18 8.68 -3.98
CA LEU A 10 -23.39 7.65 -3.32
C LEU A 10 -22.07 8.23 -2.80
N SER A 11 -21.76 7.99 -1.53
CA SER A 11 -20.51 8.43 -0.93
C SER A 11 -19.37 7.47 -1.27
N TYR A 12 -18.20 8.02 -1.60
CA TYR A 12 -17.05 7.23 -2.04
C TYR A 12 -15.80 7.46 -1.18
N ALA A 13 -15.29 6.39 -0.55
CA ALA A 13 -14.04 6.38 0.19
C ALA A 13 -12.90 5.74 -0.63
N VAL A 14 -11.74 6.39 -0.64
CA VAL A 14 -10.48 5.81 -1.07
C VAL A 14 -9.51 5.87 0.09
N ASP A 15 -9.06 4.70 0.53
CA ASP A 15 -7.91 4.59 1.43
C ASP A 15 -6.75 3.94 0.69
N ILE A 16 -5.56 4.48 0.87
CA ILE A 16 -4.34 3.96 0.25
C ILE A 16 -3.22 3.86 1.28
N VAL A 17 -2.57 2.72 1.29
CA VAL A 17 -1.34 2.47 2.05
C VAL A 17 -0.20 2.28 1.06
N PHE A 18 0.77 3.20 1.08
CA PHE A 18 2.03 3.05 0.36
C PHE A 18 3.03 2.31 1.25
N CYS A 19 3.38 1.08 0.88
CA CYS A 19 4.48 0.33 1.45
C CYS A 19 5.73 0.58 0.60
N ILE A 20 6.71 1.29 1.15
CA ILE A 20 7.89 1.74 0.41
C ILE A 20 9.14 1.17 1.05
N ASP A 21 9.85 0.35 0.30
CA ASP A 21 11.22 -0.03 0.61
C ASP A 21 12.12 1.22 0.59
N VAL A 22 12.83 1.47 1.69
CA VAL A 22 13.76 2.60 1.85
C VAL A 22 15.17 2.14 2.23
N THR A 23 15.53 0.93 1.80
CA THR A 23 16.86 0.34 1.93
C THR A 23 17.87 1.04 1.01
N GLY A 24 19.15 0.70 1.16
CA GLY A 24 20.22 1.28 0.35
C GLY A 24 20.05 1.02 -1.16
N SER A 25 19.56 -0.18 -1.53
CA SER A 25 19.37 -0.60 -2.94
C SER A 25 18.40 0.31 -3.69
N MET A 26 17.37 0.81 -3.00
CA MET A 26 16.35 1.71 -3.53
C MET A 26 16.87 3.11 -3.92
N THR A 27 18.14 3.44 -3.67
CA THR A 27 18.74 4.76 -4.01
C THR A 27 18.44 5.25 -5.43
N PRO A 28 18.55 4.43 -6.50
CA PRO A 28 18.30 4.87 -7.87
C PRO A 28 16.83 5.22 -8.16
N VAL A 29 15.90 4.66 -7.39
CA VAL A 29 14.47 4.66 -7.72
C VAL A 29 13.60 5.41 -6.71
N LEU A 30 14.05 5.55 -5.46
CA LEU A 30 13.28 6.14 -4.36
C LEU A 30 12.85 7.59 -4.65
N GLY A 31 13.66 8.36 -5.39
CA GLY A 31 13.28 9.72 -5.81
C GLY A 31 11.98 9.71 -6.61
N THR A 32 11.91 8.87 -7.64
CA THR A 32 10.72 8.70 -8.47
C THR A 32 9.55 8.13 -7.66
N VAL A 33 9.82 7.21 -6.72
CA VAL A 33 8.78 6.67 -5.82
C VAL A 33 8.10 7.78 -5.02
N LYS A 34 8.91 8.66 -4.46
CA LYS A 34 8.44 9.79 -3.65
C LYS A 34 7.67 10.80 -4.50
N ASP A 35 8.16 11.15 -5.68
CA ASP A 35 7.49 12.10 -6.58
C ASP A 35 6.13 11.55 -7.05
N GLY A 36 6.06 10.25 -7.30
CA GLY A 36 4.81 9.56 -7.59
C GLY A 36 3.81 9.66 -6.44
N ALA A 37 4.22 9.28 -5.23
CA ALA A 37 3.37 9.37 -4.04
C ALA A 37 2.89 10.80 -3.75
N LEU A 38 3.76 11.81 -3.91
CA LEU A 38 3.43 13.23 -3.68
C LEU A 38 2.39 13.75 -4.69
N SER A 39 2.50 13.34 -5.96
CA SER A 39 1.58 13.77 -7.02
C SER A 39 0.27 12.98 -7.08
N PHE A 40 0.20 11.85 -6.36
CA PHE A 40 -0.91 10.90 -6.41
C PHE A 40 -2.29 11.55 -6.26
N HIS A 41 -2.50 12.36 -5.21
CA HIS A 41 -3.82 12.88 -4.88
C HIS A 41 -4.42 13.74 -6.00
N LYS A 42 -3.60 14.63 -6.61
CA LYS A 42 -4.03 15.49 -7.72
C LYS A 42 -4.39 14.66 -8.94
N ARG A 43 -3.52 13.71 -9.31
CA ARG A 43 -3.75 12.85 -10.47
C ARG A 43 -4.98 11.97 -10.31
N LEU A 44 -5.23 11.46 -9.09
CA LEU A 44 -6.44 10.69 -8.81
C LEU A 44 -7.69 11.57 -8.93
N GLU A 45 -7.67 12.77 -8.34
CA GLU A 45 -8.79 13.72 -8.44
C GLU A 45 -9.11 14.06 -9.91
N GLU A 46 -8.10 14.35 -10.72
CA GLU A 46 -8.22 14.61 -12.16
C GLU A 46 -8.83 13.41 -12.91
N ALA A 47 -8.33 12.19 -12.67
CA ALA A 47 -8.84 10.98 -13.32
C ALA A 47 -10.29 10.66 -12.93
N MET A 48 -10.65 10.90 -11.68
CA MET A 48 -12.01 10.71 -11.17
C MET A 48 -12.98 11.74 -11.76
N HIS A 49 -12.57 13.01 -11.78
CA HIS A 49 -13.34 14.09 -12.39
C HIS A 49 -13.57 13.83 -13.89
N ALA A 50 -12.56 13.35 -14.62
CA ALA A 50 -12.69 12.98 -16.03
C ALA A 50 -13.71 11.86 -16.27
N LYS A 51 -13.98 11.01 -15.28
CA LYS A 51 -15.01 9.96 -15.32
C LYS A 51 -16.36 10.40 -14.73
N GLY A 52 -16.51 11.67 -14.34
CA GLY A 52 -17.72 12.20 -13.73
C GLY A 52 -18.01 11.64 -12.33
N LYS A 53 -16.96 11.22 -11.60
CA LYS A 53 -17.06 10.69 -10.24
C LYS A 53 -16.37 11.65 -9.26
N ALA A 54 -16.90 11.73 -8.04
CA ALA A 54 -16.29 12.48 -6.95
C ALA A 54 -15.88 11.54 -5.82
N ILE A 55 -14.71 11.77 -5.24
CA ILE A 55 -14.27 11.08 -4.02
C ILE A 55 -14.78 11.90 -2.84
N SER A 56 -15.57 11.28 -1.96
CA SER A 56 -16.06 11.91 -0.73
C SER A 56 -14.99 11.96 0.36
N GLN A 57 -14.11 10.95 0.39
CA GLN A 57 -13.03 10.86 1.36
C GLN A 57 -11.80 10.20 0.72
N LEU A 58 -10.65 10.86 0.76
CA LEU A 58 -9.36 10.29 0.42
C LEU A 58 -8.49 10.25 1.68
N ARG A 59 -8.01 9.07 2.06
CA ARG A 59 -7.04 8.90 3.14
C ARG A 59 -5.78 8.21 2.66
N LEU A 60 -4.63 8.77 3.01
CA LEU A 60 -3.32 8.23 2.66
C LEU A 60 -2.57 7.80 3.91
N ARG A 61 -1.88 6.67 3.85
CA ARG A 61 -0.98 6.17 4.88
C ARG A 61 0.31 5.71 4.21
N VAL A 62 1.43 5.85 4.92
CA VAL A 62 2.74 5.39 4.44
C VAL A 62 3.35 4.46 5.47
N ILE A 63 3.89 3.35 4.99
CA ILE A 63 4.69 2.40 5.73
C ILE A 63 6.02 2.30 4.99
N THR A 64 7.09 2.81 5.59
CA THR A 64 8.44 2.59 5.08
C THR A 64 9.08 1.44 5.82
N TYR A 65 9.86 0.63 5.11
CA TYR A 65 10.54 -0.51 5.70
C TYR A 65 11.96 -0.70 5.18
N ARG A 66 12.74 -1.43 5.98
CA ARG A 66 14.09 -1.91 5.70
C ARG A 66 14.16 -3.38 6.11
N ASP A 67 15.13 -3.74 6.95
CA ASP A 67 15.29 -5.08 7.46
C ASP A 67 15.41 -5.13 9.00
N PHE A 68 14.61 -5.99 9.63
CA PHE A 68 14.76 -6.33 11.04
C PHE A 68 16.06 -7.08 11.34
N ALA A 69 16.61 -7.84 10.38
CA ALA A 69 17.87 -8.56 10.57
C ALA A 69 19.10 -7.65 10.47
N ASP A 70 19.05 -6.54 9.74
CA ASP A 70 20.07 -5.46 9.75
C ASP A 70 19.93 -4.55 10.98
N ASN A 71 18.81 -3.82 11.08
CA ASN A 71 18.57 -2.87 12.16
C ASN A 71 17.09 -2.81 12.55
N ALA A 72 16.72 -3.62 13.54
CA ALA A 72 15.35 -3.65 14.04
C ALA A 72 14.79 -2.30 14.53
N ALA A 73 15.63 -1.31 14.87
CA ALA A 73 15.17 -0.02 15.37
C ALA A 73 14.53 0.87 14.29
N ASP A 74 14.90 0.69 13.02
CA ASP A 74 14.38 1.46 11.88
C ASP A 74 13.81 0.58 10.74
N ALA A 75 13.63 -0.72 11.03
CA ALA A 75 13.09 -1.71 10.10
C ALA A 75 11.67 -1.39 9.62
N ILE A 76 10.82 -0.79 10.45
CA ILE A 76 9.48 -0.31 10.07
C ILE A 76 9.21 1.05 10.70
N GLU A 77 8.79 2.01 9.86
CA GLU A 77 8.19 3.27 10.29
C GLU A 77 6.82 3.41 9.60
N ALA A 78 5.75 3.56 10.37
CA ALA A 78 4.39 3.66 9.84
C ALA A 78 3.68 4.92 10.36
N SER A 79 3.01 5.63 9.47
CA SER A 79 2.15 6.76 9.81
C SER A 79 0.74 6.32 10.22
N SER A 80 -0.04 7.22 10.80
CA SER A 80 -1.51 7.11 10.77
C SER A 80 -2.05 7.42 9.35
N PHE A 81 -3.35 7.19 9.12
CA PHE A 81 -4.00 7.76 7.94
C PHE A 81 -4.13 9.28 8.06
N TRP A 82 -3.80 9.99 6.99
CA TRP A 82 -4.04 11.42 6.81
C TRP A 82 -5.24 11.63 5.90
N ASN A 83 -6.14 12.53 6.27
CA ASN A 83 -7.25 12.94 5.42
C ASN A 83 -6.77 14.00 4.42
N ILE A 84 -6.96 13.75 3.13
CA ILE A 84 -6.51 14.64 2.05
C ILE A 84 -7.72 15.38 1.48
N PRO A 85 -7.63 16.71 1.27
CA PRO A 85 -6.42 17.54 1.27
C PRO A 85 -6.00 18.12 2.63
N ASP A 86 -6.80 17.96 3.69
CA ASP A 86 -6.62 18.68 4.97
C ASP A 86 -5.26 18.47 5.64
N GLN A 87 -4.67 17.28 5.49
CA GLN A 87 -3.41 16.86 6.13
C GLN A 87 -2.32 16.53 5.10
N ILE A 88 -2.35 17.20 3.94
CA ILE A 88 -1.40 16.94 2.86
C ILE A 88 0.03 17.31 3.26
N ASP A 89 0.23 18.37 4.04
CA ASP A 89 1.57 18.83 4.45
C ASP A 89 2.28 17.79 5.34
N GLU A 90 1.56 17.11 6.23
CA GLU A 90 2.11 16.04 7.08
C GLU A 90 2.50 14.82 6.24
N PHE A 91 1.67 14.45 5.27
CA PHE A 91 1.98 13.39 4.31
C PHE A 91 3.22 13.73 3.48
N GLU A 92 3.29 14.95 2.93
CA GLU A 92 4.44 15.38 2.14
C GLU A 92 5.71 15.43 2.97
N ALA A 93 5.64 15.95 4.19
CA ALA A 93 6.78 15.99 5.10
C ALA A 93 7.28 14.58 5.45
N PHE A 94 6.35 13.62 5.64
CA PHE A 94 6.70 12.21 5.85
C PHE A 94 7.44 11.62 4.66
N ILE A 95 6.91 11.76 3.45
CA ILE A 95 7.55 11.22 2.24
C ILE A 95 8.90 11.89 1.99
N ARG A 96 8.97 13.23 2.07
CA ARG A 96 10.18 13.99 1.74
C ARG A 96 11.35 13.67 2.67
N ARG A 97 11.12 13.33 3.95
CA ARG A 97 12.20 12.97 4.89
C ARG A 97 12.83 11.61 4.62
N GLN A 98 12.17 10.71 3.90
CA GLN A 98 12.67 9.36 3.67
C GLN A 98 13.95 9.35 2.83
N ARG A 99 14.88 8.48 3.21
CA ARG A 99 16.20 8.29 2.60
C ARG A 99 16.46 6.80 2.44
N ALA A 100 16.99 6.43 1.27
CA ALA A 100 17.50 5.10 0.98
C ALA A 100 18.77 4.87 1.81
N SER A 101 18.71 3.94 2.76
CA SER A 101 19.82 3.60 3.64
C SER A 101 19.53 2.32 4.41
N GLY A 102 20.56 1.63 4.89
CA GLY A 102 20.40 0.38 5.66
C GLY A 102 19.82 -0.75 4.81
N GLY A 103 19.30 -1.78 5.48
CA GLY A 103 18.77 -3.00 4.85
C GLY A 103 19.76 -4.16 4.86
N GLY A 104 21.06 -3.85 4.87
CA GLY A 104 22.10 -4.86 4.88
C GLY A 104 22.16 -5.63 3.56
N ASP A 105 22.20 -6.95 3.64
CA ASP A 105 22.15 -7.84 2.48
C ASP A 105 20.72 -8.34 2.28
N GLU A 106 20.23 -8.29 1.04
CA GLU A 106 18.95 -8.88 0.64
C GLU A 106 18.81 -10.33 1.17
N PRO A 107 17.65 -10.75 1.72
CA PRO A 107 16.31 -10.14 1.66
C PRO A 107 16.01 -8.99 2.63
N GLU A 108 14.84 -8.35 2.47
CA GLU A 108 14.34 -7.24 3.30
C GLU A 108 13.02 -7.62 4.04
N SER A 109 12.52 -6.79 4.97
CA SER A 109 11.31 -7.07 5.79
C SER A 109 9.97 -6.65 5.13
N GLY A 110 9.84 -6.92 3.83
CA GLY A 110 8.67 -6.50 3.04
C GLY A 110 7.35 -7.20 3.43
N LEU A 111 7.40 -8.45 3.91
CA LEU A 111 6.19 -9.17 4.34
C LEU A 111 5.61 -8.60 5.63
N GLU A 112 6.46 -8.16 6.57
CA GLU A 112 6.03 -7.48 7.78
C GLU A 112 5.34 -6.14 7.45
N ALA A 113 5.89 -5.38 6.51
CA ALA A 113 5.28 -4.14 6.03
C ALA A 113 3.90 -4.39 5.40
N LEU A 114 3.78 -5.43 4.55
CA LEU A 114 2.50 -5.85 3.98
C LEU A 114 1.49 -6.26 5.07
N ALA A 115 1.94 -7.00 6.09
CA ALA A 115 1.09 -7.39 7.21
C ALA A 115 0.59 -6.18 8.02
N VAL A 116 1.45 -5.19 8.28
CA VAL A 116 1.05 -3.92 8.92
C VAL A 116 0.04 -3.18 8.05
N ALA A 117 0.22 -3.17 6.72
CA ALA A 117 -0.70 -2.52 5.79
C ALA A 117 -2.09 -3.18 5.81
N ILE A 118 -2.15 -4.51 5.72
CA ILE A 118 -3.40 -5.29 5.75
C ILE A 118 -4.19 -5.00 7.03
N LYS A 119 -3.51 -4.82 8.16
CA LYS A 119 -4.11 -4.52 9.48
C LYS A 119 -4.47 -3.05 9.69
N SER A 120 -4.31 -2.18 8.70
CA SER A 120 -4.59 -0.74 8.86
C SER A 120 -6.06 -0.48 9.21
N GLU A 121 -6.32 0.69 9.79
CA GLU A 121 -7.67 1.14 10.19
C GLU A 121 -8.47 1.64 8.97
N TRP A 122 -8.79 0.70 8.06
CA TRP A 122 -9.53 0.95 6.83
C TRP A 122 -10.94 1.51 7.07
N GLU A 123 -11.42 2.33 6.13
CA GLU A 123 -12.73 2.97 6.14
C GLU A 123 -13.82 1.91 5.90
N ARG A 124 -14.89 1.92 6.70
CA ARG A 124 -15.95 0.90 6.65
C ARG A 124 -17.37 1.47 6.62
N GLY A 125 -17.51 2.79 6.83
CA GLY A 125 -18.78 3.48 6.99
C GLY A 125 -19.40 4.03 5.71
N LEU A 126 -18.61 4.36 4.68
CA LEU A 126 -19.15 4.91 3.42
C LEU A 126 -19.69 3.83 2.46
N ASP A 127 -20.59 4.23 1.56
CA ASP A 127 -21.36 3.34 0.68
C ASP A 127 -20.46 2.51 -0.25
N ARG A 128 -19.49 3.18 -0.86
CA ARG A 128 -18.53 2.60 -1.79
C ARG A 128 -17.13 2.91 -1.29
N ARG A 129 -16.25 1.91 -1.35
CA ARG A 129 -14.91 2.03 -0.79
C ARG A 129 -13.87 1.22 -1.55
N ARG A 130 -12.67 1.80 -1.66
CA ARG A 130 -11.44 1.17 -2.14
C ARG A 130 -10.39 1.21 -1.04
N HIS A 131 -9.81 0.04 -0.78
CA HIS A 131 -8.69 -0.15 0.14
C HIS A 131 -7.51 -0.63 -0.68
N VAL A 132 -6.55 0.23 -0.92
CA VAL A 132 -5.45 -0.05 -1.83
C VAL A 132 -4.15 -0.17 -1.04
N ILE A 133 -3.43 -1.26 -1.22
CA ILE A 133 -2.04 -1.39 -0.75
C ILE A 133 -1.18 -1.36 -2.00
N ALA A 134 -0.24 -0.42 -2.06
CA ALA A 134 0.75 -0.33 -3.12
C ALA A 134 2.14 -0.60 -2.51
N MET A 135 2.78 -1.68 -2.94
CA MET A 135 4.08 -2.13 -2.47
C MET A 135 5.16 -1.78 -3.49
N PHE A 136 6.22 -1.09 -3.06
CA PHE A 136 7.38 -0.76 -3.89
C PHE A 136 8.65 -1.33 -3.28
N THR A 137 9.37 -2.15 -4.03
CA THR A 137 10.67 -2.73 -3.64
C THR A 137 11.45 -3.20 -4.85
N ASP A 138 12.77 -3.22 -4.72
CA ASP A 138 13.68 -3.83 -5.69
C ASP A 138 14.29 -5.15 -5.20
N ALA A 139 13.83 -5.66 -4.05
CA ALA A 139 14.38 -6.82 -3.35
C ALA A 139 13.34 -7.92 -3.10
N SER A 140 13.81 -9.15 -2.86
CA SER A 140 13.01 -10.22 -2.23
C SER A 140 12.75 -9.93 -0.75
N ALA A 141 11.82 -10.67 -0.15
CA ALA A 141 11.48 -10.51 1.26
C ALA A 141 11.85 -11.75 2.10
N HIS A 142 12.26 -11.50 3.34
CA HIS A 142 12.45 -12.53 4.34
C HIS A 142 11.14 -13.28 4.62
N PRO A 143 11.20 -14.55 5.07
CA PRO A 143 10.05 -15.20 5.68
C PRO A 143 9.56 -14.42 6.90
N LEU A 144 8.23 -14.41 7.09
CA LEU A 144 7.60 -13.78 8.24
C LEU A 144 8.17 -14.29 9.56
N GLY A 145 8.36 -13.37 10.50
CA GLY A 145 8.91 -13.67 11.82
C GLY A 145 10.42 -13.51 11.90
N THR A 146 11.08 -13.14 10.79
CA THR A 146 12.47 -12.72 10.81
C THR A 146 12.59 -11.45 11.65
N GLY A 147 13.35 -11.53 12.75
CA GLY A 147 13.44 -10.42 13.71
C GLY A 147 12.30 -10.33 14.73
N ALA A 148 11.43 -11.34 14.85
CA ALA A 148 10.32 -11.36 15.83
C ALA A 148 10.76 -11.26 17.30
N SER A 149 12.03 -11.50 17.61
CA SER A 149 12.60 -11.32 18.95
C SER A 149 12.88 -9.85 19.28
N ALA A 150 12.88 -8.95 18.30
CA ALA A 150 13.12 -7.54 18.50
C ALA A 150 11.95 -6.88 19.23
N ARG A 151 12.26 -5.98 20.18
CA ARG A 151 11.23 -5.23 20.93
C ARG A 151 10.39 -4.30 20.04
N THR A 152 10.93 -3.90 18.89
CA THR A 152 10.30 -3.01 17.91
C THR A 152 9.46 -3.79 16.87
N TYR A 153 9.52 -5.12 16.89
CA TYR A 153 8.73 -5.95 15.99
C TYR A 153 7.22 -5.76 16.27
N PRO A 154 6.39 -5.41 15.27
CA PRO A 154 4.99 -5.08 15.51
C PRO A 154 4.20 -6.25 16.12
N ALA A 155 3.35 -5.93 17.09
CA ALA A 155 2.56 -6.95 17.77
C ALA A 155 1.45 -7.53 16.88
N GLY A 156 1.26 -8.84 16.99
CA GLY A 156 0.18 -9.58 16.31
C GLY A 156 0.34 -9.62 14.78
N LEU A 157 1.56 -9.53 14.26
CA LEU A 157 1.82 -9.90 12.88
C LEU A 157 1.66 -11.43 12.71
N PRO A 158 1.25 -11.89 11.51
CA PRO A 158 1.23 -13.31 11.18
C PRO A 158 2.63 -13.91 11.29
N SER A 159 2.70 -15.19 11.65
CA SER A 159 3.96 -15.94 11.80
C SER A 159 4.42 -16.64 10.53
N SER A 160 3.56 -16.70 9.52
CA SER A 160 3.83 -17.43 8.27
C SER A 160 3.13 -16.80 7.08
N MET A 161 3.57 -17.17 5.88
CA MET A 161 2.96 -16.76 4.62
C MET A 161 1.48 -17.20 4.54
N ASP A 162 1.17 -18.38 5.05
CA ASP A 162 -0.19 -18.92 5.09
C ASP A 162 -1.08 -18.08 6.03
N ASP A 163 -0.60 -17.74 7.23
CA ASP A 163 -1.33 -16.88 8.17
C ASP A 163 -1.60 -15.49 7.56
N LEU A 164 -0.60 -14.93 6.88
CA LEU A 164 -0.71 -13.65 6.19
C LEU A 164 -1.75 -13.71 5.06
N PHE A 165 -1.75 -14.81 4.30
CA PHE A 165 -2.73 -15.05 3.27
C PHE A 165 -4.13 -15.29 3.84
N GLU A 166 -4.30 -15.94 5.00
CA GLU A 166 -5.60 -16.05 5.67
C GLU A 166 -6.14 -14.67 6.09
N MET A 167 -5.26 -13.77 6.54
CA MET A 167 -5.61 -12.38 6.86
C MET A 167 -6.02 -11.59 5.60
N TRP A 168 -5.37 -11.81 4.46
CA TRP A 168 -5.81 -11.27 3.18
C TRP A 168 -7.16 -11.88 2.77
N GLY A 169 -7.18 -13.20 2.61
CA GLY A 169 -8.31 -14.07 2.34
C GLY A 169 -8.98 -13.89 0.97
N TYR A 170 -10.16 -14.46 0.83
CA TYR A 170 -11.06 -14.34 -0.33
C TYR A 170 -12.48 -13.98 0.14
N ALA A 171 -13.44 -13.93 -0.79
CA ALA A 171 -14.84 -13.61 -0.50
C ALA A 171 -15.46 -14.46 0.62
N THR A 172 -15.03 -15.71 0.76
CA THR A 172 -15.55 -16.69 1.73
C THR A 172 -14.66 -16.88 2.96
N SER A 173 -13.53 -16.17 3.04
CA SER A 173 -12.59 -16.32 4.15
C SER A 173 -13.15 -15.69 5.42
N GLN A 174 -13.27 -16.48 6.48
CA GLN A 174 -13.77 -16.01 7.78
C GLN A 174 -12.73 -15.22 8.59
N GLN A 175 -11.45 -15.47 8.32
CA GLN A 175 -10.33 -14.83 9.00
C GLN A 175 -9.81 -13.57 8.29
N ALA A 176 -10.37 -13.25 7.12
CA ALA A 176 -9.96 -12.08 6.34
C ALA A 176 -10.27 -10.79 7.10
N VAL A 177 -9.27 -9.92 7.23
CA VAL A 177 -9.43 -8.65 7.95
C VAL A 177 -9.85 -7.51 7.03
N MET A 178 -9.55 -7.62 5.74
CA MET A 178 -9.94 -6.64 4.72
C MET A 178 -11.23 -7.04 4.02
N GLU A 179 -11.97 -6.06 3.52
CA GLU A 179 -13.18 -6.34 2.78
C GLU A 179 -12.87 -6.77 1.35
N ASN A 180 -13.27 -7.99 1.01
CA ASN A 180 -12.87 -8.59 -0.25
C ASN A 180 -13.29 -7.77 -1.50
N ALA A 181 -14.44 -7.10 -1.46
CA ALA A 181 -14.91 -6.29 -2.57
C ALA A 181 -14.16 -4.94 -2.70
N ALA A 182 -13.53 -4.46 -1.62
CA ALA A 182 -12.85 -3.17 -1.55
C ALA A 182 -11.34 -3.26 -1.75
N LYS A 183 -10.72 -4.37 -1.30
CA LYS A 183 -9.26 -4.52 -1.26
C LYS A 183 -8.63 -4.65 -2.64
N ARG A 184 -7.49 -4.01 -2.84
CA ARG A 184 -6.60 -4.18 -4.00
C ARG A 184 -5.15 -4.19 -3.51
N LEU A 185 -4.35 -5.11 -4.03
CA LEU A 185 -2.92 -5.16 -3.80
C LEU A 185 -2.22 -4.87 -5.12
N LEU A 186 -1.36 -3.87 -5.15
CA LEU A 186 -0.51 -3.56 -6.30
C LEU A 186 0.93 -3.80 -5.88
N LEU A 187 1.60 -4.69 -6.60
CA LEU A 187 2.98 -5.09 -6.35
C LEU A 187 3.87 -4.52 -7.45
N PHE A 188 4.75 -3.60 -7.07
CA PHE A 188 5.85 -3.07 -7.88
C PHE A 188 7.13 -3.64 -7.30
N ALA A 189 7.45 -4.86 -7.73
CA ALA A 189 8.43 -5.71 -7.08
C ALA A 189 9.15 -6.61 -8.11
N PRO A 190 10.35 -7.13 -7.81
CA PRO A 190 11.05 -8.04 -8.72
C PRO A 190 10.34 -9.39 -8.87
N ASP A 191 10.57 -10.07 -10.00
CA ASP A 191 10.08 -11.43 -10.28
C ASP A 191 10.86 -12.49 -9.50
N THR A 192 10.61 -12.50 -8.20
CA THR A 192 11.21 -13.40 -7.22
C THR A 192 10.21 -13.74 -6.13
N ASN A 193 10.52 -14.79 -5.37
CA ASN A 193 9.77 -15.18 -4.18
C ASN A 193 9.98 -14.10 -3.09
N PRO A 194 8.94 -13.62 -2.38
CA PRO A 194 7.54 -14.08 -2.38
C PRO A 194 6.59 -13.34 -3.31
N TRP A 195 7.03 -12.32 -4.04
CA TRP A 195 6.16 -11.45 -4.82
C TRP A 195 5.43 -12.17 -5.95
N ASN A 196 6.13 -13.03 -6.69
CA ASN A 196 5.53 -13.80 -7.78
C ASN A 196 4.52 -14.85 -7.29
N VAL A 197 4.75 -15.44 -6.11
CA VAL A 197 3.81 -16.35 -5.44
C VAL A 197 2.56 -15.59 -5.00
N ILE A 198 2.72 -14.43 -4.35
CA ILE A 198 1.59 -13.56 -3.98
C ILE A 198 0.77 -13.18 -5.21
N ALA A 199 1.45 -12.74 -6.28
CA ALA A 199 0.80 -12.35 -7.51
C ALA A 199 0.00 -13.48 -8.17
N ALA A 200 0.49 -14.71 -8.09
CA ALA A 200 -0.18 -15.87 -8.66
C ALA A 200 -1.41 -16.29 -7.86
N ASP A 201 -1.33 -16.25 -6.53
CA ASP A 201 -2.32 -16.89 -5.67
C ASP A 201 -3.32 -15.89 -5.07
N TRP A 202 -2.91 -14.67 -4.75
CA TRP A 202 -3.77 -13.74 -4.02
C TRP A 202 -4.76 -13.03 -4.93
N ASN A 203 -6.06 -13.11 -4.63
CA ASN A 203 -7.06 -12.39 -5.41
C ASN A 203 -6.94 -10.87 -5.27
N ASN A 204 -7.46 -10.14 -6.26
CA ASN A 204 -7.42 -8.67 -6.29
C ASN A 204 -6.00 -8.10 -6.24
N THR A 205 -5.03 -8.86 -6.75
CA THR A 205 -3.63 -8.47 -6.86
C THR A 205 -3.31 -8.11 -8.30
N ILE A 206 -2.62 -6.99 -8.49
CA ILE A 206 -2.02 -6.58 -9.75
C ILE A 206 -0.52 -6.58 -9.52
N TYR A 207 0.20 -7.25 -10.40
CA TYR A 207 1.65 -7.39 -10.29
C TYR A 207 2.33 -6.79 -11.50
N LEU A 208 3.20 -5.83 -11.23
CA LEU A 208 4.00 -5.11 -12.20
C LEU A 208 5.46 -5.38 -11.86
N PRO A 209 6.10 -6.36 -12.53
CA PRO A 209 7.48 -6.72 -12.25
C PRO A 209 8.42 -5.55 -12.54
N SER A 210 9.13 -5.08 -11.52
CA SER A 210 10.12 -4.01 -11.67
C SER A 210 11.35 -4.52 -12.42
N ARG A 211 11.82 -3.78 -13.43
CA ARG A 211 13.13 -4.03 -14.05
C ARG A 211 14.20 -3.29 -13.25
N ALA A 212 15.20 -4.01 -12.76
CA ALA A 212 16.30 -3.44 -11.98
C ALA A 212 16.93 -2.22 -12.70
N GLY A 213 16.91 -1.05 -12.05
CA GLY A 213 17.50 0.19 -12.54
C GLY A 213 16.57 1.13 -13.31
N GLU A 214 15.34 0.73 -13.60
CA GLU A 214 14.28 1.63 -14.09
C GLU A 214 13.45 2.04 -12.86
N GLY A 215 13.45 3.34 -12.52
CA GLY A 215 12.70 3.85 -11.37
C GLY A 215 11.20 3.67 -11.51
N LEU A 216 10.44 4.03 -10.47
CA LEU A 216 8.97 3.92 -10.46
C LEU A 216 8.40 4.58 -11.73
N GLU A 217 8.01 3.80 -12.74
CA GLU A 217 7.66 4.37 -14.04
C GLU A 217 6.36 5.17 -13.92
N GLU A 218 6.16 6.20 -14.75
CA GLU A 218 4.88 6.92 -14.83
C GLU A 218 3.67 5.97 -15.00
N VAL A 219 3.94 4.82 -15.63
CA VAL A 219 3.05 3.67 -15.86
C VAL A 219 2.54 3.08 -14.54
N GLU A 220 3.41 2.94 -13.55
CA GLU A 220 3.08 2.26 -12.30
C GLU A 220 2.11 3.08 -11.46
N LEU A 221 2.35 4.38 -11.34
CA LEU A 221 1.41 5.31 -10.70
C LEU A 221 0.09 5.41 -11.47
N ALA A 222 0.13 5.38 -12.81
CA ALA A 222 -1.07 5.34 -13.62
C ALA A 222 -1.91 4.08 -13.33
N GLU A 223 -1.29 2.92 -13.12
CA GLU A 223 -2.02 1.69 -12.78
C GLU A 223 -2.74 1.79 -11.44
N ILE A 224 -2.15 2.43 -10.42
CA ILE A 224 -2.82 2.66 -9.13
C ILE A 224 -4.08 3.52 -9.35
N ILE A 225 -3.93 4.60 -10.11
CA ILE A 225 -5.03 5.52 -10.41
C ILE A 225 -6.12 4.82 -11.21
N ASP A 226 -5.76 4.07 -12.25
CA ASP A 226 -6.70 3.34 -13.10
C ASP A 226 -7.42 2.23 -12.33
N THR A 227 -6.70 1.52 -11.45
CA THR A 227 -7.28 0.51 -10.55
C THR A 227 -8.37 1.12 -9.68
N ILE A 228 -8.14 2.32 -9.13
CA ILE A 228 -9.14 3.04 -8.35
C ILE A 228 -10.26 3.52 -9.27
N ALA A 229 -9.95 4.33 -10.28
CA ALA A 229 -10.92 5.03 -11.12
C ALA A 229 -11.88 4.09 -11.88
N ASN A 230 -11.42 2.90 -12.28
CA ASN A 230 -12.23 1.88 -12.95
C ASN A 230 -13.02 1.00 -11.98
N SER A 231 -12.62 0.96 -10.71
CA SER A 231 -13.33 0.18 -9.71
C SER A 231 -14.26 1.02 -8.84
N VAL A 232 -14.14 2.34 -8.81
CA VAL A 232 -15.11 3.25 -8.16
C VAL A 232 -16.50 3.13 -8.77
#